data_AF-A0A3D4AP75-F1
#
_entry.id   AF-A0A3D4AP75-F1
#
_cell.length_a   1.000
_cell.length_b   1.000
_cell.length_c   1.000
_cell.angle_alpha   90.00
_cell.angle_beta   90.00
_cell.angle_gamma   90.00
#
_symmetry.space_group_name_H-M   'P 1'
#
loop_
_entity.id
_entity.type
_entity.pdbx_description
1 polymer ?
#
loop_
_entity_poly.entity_id
_entity_poly.type
_entity_poly.pdbx_seq_one_letter_code
_entity_poly.pdbx_strand_id
1 'polypeptide(L)' 'ALIKKLIAAENSAKPLSDSKIADILAEQGIKVARRTIAKYRESLAIPPSNQRKSLI' A
#
# COMPACT_ATOMS: atom_id res chain seq x y z
N ALA A 1 13.59 -3.40 -2.40
CA ALA A 1 12.56 -3.89 -1.46
C ALA A 1 11.28 -4.21 -2.22
N LEU A 2 10.74 -5.42 -2.06
CA LEU A 2 9.55 -5.89 -2.79
C LEU A 2 8.30 -5.03 -2.51
N ILE A 3 8.13 -4.62 -1.24
CA ILE A 3 7.06 -3.73 -0.77
C ILE A 3 7.05 -2.41 -1.55
N LYS A 4 8.22 -1.81 -1.79
CA LYS A 4 8.34 -0.56 -2.54
C LYS A 4 7.89 -0.72 -3.99
N LYS A 5 8.21 -1.85 -4.66
CA LYS A 5 7.73 -2.13 -6.01
C LYS A 5 6.22 -2.33 -6.05
N LEU A 6 5.66 -3.01 -5.05
CA LEU A 6 4.23 -3.26 -4.97
C LEU A 6 3.43 -1.97 -4.71
N ILE A 7 3.94 -1.11 -3.82
CA ILE A 7 3.37 0.22 -3.56
C ILE A 7 3.60 1.18 -4.75
N ALA A 8 4.71 1.06 -5.48
CA ALA A 8 4.96 1.87 -6.68
C ALA A 8 4.15 1.40 -7.90
N ALA A 9 3.83 0.11 -7.98
CA ALA A 9 2.93 -0.47 -8.97
C ALA A 9 1.44 -0.26 -8.61
N GLU A 10 1.15 0.19 -7.39
CA GLU A 10 -0.19 0.57 -6.98
C GLU A 10 -0.65 1.80 -7.76
N ASN A 11 -1.86 1.72 -8.31
CA ASN A 11 -2.42 2.80 -9.10
C ASN A 11 -2.86 3.96 -8.19
N SER A 12 -2.21 5.12 -8.33
CA SER A 12 -2.53 6.34 -7.56
C SER A 12 -3.97 6.82 -7.73
N ALA A 13 -4.65 6.46 -8.83
CA ALA A 13 -6.05 6.81 -9.09
C ALA A 13 -7.07 5.92 -8.34
N LYS A 14 -6.67 4.72 -7.94
CA LYS A 14 -7.47 3.81 -7.10
C LYS A 14 -6.57 3.26 -6.00
N PRO A 15 -6.26 4.09 -4.99
CA PRO A 15 -5.35 3.68 -3.94
C PRO A 15 -5.99 2.50 -3.17
N LEU A 16 -5.27 1.39 -3.12
CA LEU A 16 -5.58 0.21 -2.36
C LEU A 16 -5.42 0.51 -0.87
N SER A 17 -6.36 0.00 -0.08
CA SER A 17 -6.24 0.03 1.38
C SER A 17 -5.07 -0.86 1.81
N ASP A 18 -4.50 -0.55 2.96
CA ASP A 18 -3.35 -1.28 3.51
C ASP A 18 -3.68 -2.77 3.73
N SER A 19 -4.96 -3.06 4.01
CA SER A 19 -5.49 -4.43 4.09
C SER A 19 -5.36 -5.16 2.76
N LYS A 20 -5.76 -4.50 1.65
CA LYS A 20 -5.74 -5.11 0.32
C LYS A 20 -4.33 -5.35 -0.18
N ILE A 21 -3.39 -4.47 0.18
CA ILE A 21 -1.95 -4.66 -0.08
C ILE A 21 -1.43 -5.87 0.71
N ALA A 22 -1.86 -6.04 1.97
CA ALA A 22 -1.49 -7.20 2.78
C ALA A 22 -2.02 -8.50 2.17
N ASP A 23 -3.25 -8.50 1.67
CA ASP A 23 -3.86 -9.67 1.01
C ASP A 23 -3.13 -10.05 -0.27
N ILE A 24 -2.82 -9.08 -1.15
CA ILE A 24 -2.05 -9.32 -2.39
C ILE A 24 -0.65 -9.86 -2.08
N LEU A 25 0.01 -9.31 -1.07
CA LEU A 25 1.32 -9.81 -0.63
C LEU A 25 1.19 -11.23 -0.05
N ALA A 26 0.13 -11.50 0.71
CA ALA A 26 -0.12 -12.83 1.26
C ALA A 26 -0.38 -13.87 0.16
N GLU A 27 -1.10 -13.51 -0.91
CA GLU A 27 -1.27 -14.34 -2.10
C GLU A 27 0.06 -14.64 -2.81
N GLN A 28 1.01 -13.72 -2.77
CA GLN A 28 2.38 -13.93 -3.27
C GLN A 28 3.28 -14.70 -2.29
N GLY A 29 2.73 -15.21 -1.19
CA GLY A 29 3.47 -15.94 -0.15
C GLY A 29 4.16 -15.04 0.87
N ILE A 30 3.91 -13.74 0.84
CA ILE A 30 4.53 -12.73 1.69
C ILE A 30 3.53 -12.26 2.73
N LYS A 31 3.55 -12.89 3.91
CA LYS A 31 2.73 -12.45 5.04
C LYS A 31 3.31 -11.17 5.64
N VAL A 32 2.72 -10.03 5.26
CA VAL A 32 2.98 -8.74 5.90
C VAL A 32 1.76 -8.28 6.69
N ALA A 33 2.00 -7.75 7.89
CA ALA A 33 0.94 -7.13 8.66
C ALA A 33 0.60 -5.74 8.10
N ARG A 34 -0.66 -5.34 8.24
CA ARG A 34 -1.16 -3.99 7.94
C ARG A 34 -0.28 -2.89 8.55
N ARG A 35 0.18 -3.09 9.79
CA ARG A 35 1.07 -2.15 10.51
C ARG A 35 2.43 -1.97 9.82
N THR A 36 2.98 -3.05 9.25
CA THR A 36 4.25 -3.00 8.51
C THR A 36 4.11 -2.17 7.24
N ILE A 37 2.97 -2.30 6.55
CA ILE A 37 2.65 -1.53 5.34
C ILE A 37 2.43 -0.06 5.69
N ALA A 38 1.68 0.24 6.76
CA ALA A 38 1.47 1.61 7.24
C ALA A 38 2.80 2.30 7.57
N LYS A 39 3.67 1.62 8.33
CA LYS A 39 5.01 2.12 8.67
C LYS A 39 5.88 2.33 7.43
N TYR A 40 5.77 1.46 6.42
CA TYR A 40 6.46 1.61 5.14
C TYR A 40 5.93 2.81 4.32
N ARG A 41 4.61 3.01 4.31
CA ARG A 41 3.95 4.17 3.66
C ARG A 41 4.42 5.48 4.27
N GLU A 42 4.44 5.57 5.60
CA GLU A 42 4.96 6.72 6.34
C GLU A 42 6.44 6.96 6.04
N SER A 43 7.26 5.91 6.06
CA SER A 43 8.70 6.00 5.75
C SER A 43 8.97 6.44 4.31
N LEU A 44 8.05 6.16 3.38
CA LEU A 44 8.12 6.56 1.98
C LEU A 44 7.49 7.93 1.71
N ALA A 45 7.00 8.64 2.75
CA ALA A 45 6.23 9.88 2.63
C ALA A 45 5.05 9.76 1.66
N ILE A 46 4.50 8.54 1.50
CA ILE A 46 3.38 8.29 0.62
C ILE A 46 2.10 8.58 1.40
N PRO A 47 1.29 9.57 0.98
CA PRO A 47 0.04 9.86 1.66
C PRO A 47 -0.90 8.66 1.56
N PRO A 48 -1.67 8.37 2.63
CA PRO A 48 -2.58 7.24 2.67
C PRO A 48 -3.68 7.38 1.64
N SER A 49 -4.30 6.26 1.27
CA SER A 49 -5.35 6.15 0.26
C SER A 49 -6.50 7.15 0.42
N ASN A 50 -6.74 7.61 1.65
CA ASN A 50 -7.72 8.64 1.97
C ASN A 50 -7.44 10.02 1.34
N GLN A 51 -6.17 10.37 1.12
CA GLN A 51 -5.80 11.70 0.62
C GLN A 51 -5.61 11.74 -0.91
N ARG A 52 -5.46 10.57 -1.55
CA ARG A 52 -5.41 10.45 -3.02
C ARG A 52 -6.78 10.33 -3.69
N LYS A 53 -7.83 10.05 -2.90
CA LYS A 53 -9.20 10.11 -3.38
C LYS A 53 -9.62 11.59 -3.43
N SER A 54 -9.01 12.35 -4.34
CA SER A 54 -9.54 13.66 -4.72
C SER A 54 -10.94 13.39 -5.29
N LEU A 55 -11.95 13.80 -4.53
CA LEU A 55 -13.30 13.98 -5.03
C LEU A 55 -13.18 14.86 -6.28
N ILE A 56 -13.53 14.29 -7.44
CA ILE A 56 -14.13 15.08 -8.52
C ILE A 56 -15.60 15.22 -8.14
#